data_AF-A0ABD5XRY7-F1
#
_entry.id   AF-A0ABD5XRY7-F1
#
_cell.length_a   1.000
_cell.length_b   1.000
_cell.length_c   1.000
_cell.angle_alpha   90.00
_cell.angle_beta   90.00
_cell.angle_gamma   90.00
#
_symmetry.space_group_name_H-M   'P 1'
#
loop_
_entity.id
_entity.type
_entity.pdbx_description
1 polymer ?
#
loop_
_entity_poly.entity_id
_entity_poly.type
_entity_poly.pdbx_seq_one_letter_code
_entity_poly.pdbx_strand_id
1 'polypeptide(L)'
;MGAAVRPRDGDVLVHAREHSRGETAAGTVVAAKSTSLTALGGSISVVFVRLFVVGTVLTLVAAALLAVTASGRLRDRWTDAGVRYLGIALVPLSGVFLVMFVISAGDQYFRYQGFMMVFVTVLGAVGLAIAADKLDARAPTGTGRVLVLILLLVLAPVAAIGYHSSPYMYQPTSHVPASQLNGYAASFDHRQADIEFTGLRGGPQRYVDYYYGTQYSRFSFDFPGYEDGTSSATFANASYDEAYGETRYLAITQATFEREVLLYDGFRYSRAGFSRLETTPDVNRVRSSDGFRLYYVRATDPEDD
;
A
#
# COMPACT_ATOMS: atom_id res chain seq x y z
N MET A 1 40.87 20.89 -13.06
CA MET A 1 40.29 22.15 -12.54
C MET A 1 38.80 22.10 -12.84
N GLY A 2 38.01 21.54 -11.92
CA GLY A 2 36.60 21.19 -12.15
C GLY A 2 35.67 22.37 -11.90
N ALA A 3 34.90 22.76 -12.91
CA ALA A 3 33.89 23.79 -12.82
C ALA A 3 32.61 23.20 -12.18
N ALA A 4 32.22 23.75 -11.02
CA ALA A 4 30.97 23.44 -10.35
C ALA A 4 29.79 24.04 -11.13
N VAL A 5 28.90 23.17 -11.61
CA VAL A 5 27.61 23.55 -12.18
C VAL A 5 26.69 23.98 -11.03
N ARG A 6 26.27 25.25 -11.02
CA ARG A 6 25.23 25.74 -10.10
C ARG A 6 23.85 25.21 -10.55
N PRO A 7 22.99 24.73 -9.63
CA PRO A 7 21.61 24.41 -9.95
C PRO A 7 20.84 25.68 -10.36
N ARG A 8 19.97 25.57 -11.35
CA ARG A 8 19.09 26.66 -11.82
C ARG A 8 17.91 26.81 -10.85
N ASP A 9 17.55 28.05 -10.50
CA ASP A 9 16.44 28.42 -9.61
C ASP A 9 15.05 27.89 -10.02
N GLY A 10 14.92 27.25 -11.19
CA GLY A 10 13.68 26.62 -11.66
C GLY A 10 13.34 25.29 -10.96
N ASP A 11 14.33 24.53 -10.48
CA ASP A 11 14.10 23.19 -9.91
C ASP A 11 13.46 23.25 -8.51
N VAL A 12 13.71 24.33 -7.76
CA VAL A 12 13.17 24.52 -6.40
C VAL A 12 11.65 24.79 -6.43
N LEU A 13 11.16 25.46 -7.49
CA LEU A 13 9.74 25.76 -7.64
C LEU A 13 8.91 24.56 -8.13
N VAL A 14 9.54 23.60 -8.82
CA VAL A 14 8.87 22.36 -9.24
C VAL A 14 8.66 21.44 -8.04
N HIS A 15 9.67 21.28 -7.18
CA HIS A 15 9.55 20.48 -5.96
C HIS A 15 8.56 21.05 -4.94
N ALA A 16 8.43 22.38 -4.85
CA ALA A 16 7.41 23.00 -3.98
C ALA A 16 5.97 22.75 -4.48
N ARG A 17 5.75 22.60 -5.79
CA ARG A 17 4.43 22.27 -6.36
C ARG A 17 4.11 20.78 -6.30
N GLU A 18 5.10 19.91 -6.20
CA GLU A 18 4.90 18.47 -6.01
C GLU A 18 4.45 18.14 -4.57
N HIS A 19 4.92 18.91 -3.58
CA HIS A 19 4.57 18.69 -2.17
C HIS A 19 3.07 18.91 -1.87
N SER A 20 2.41 19.84 -2.56
CA SER A 20 0.96 20.09 -2.37
C SER A 20 0.05 19.01 -2.99
N ARG A 21 0.56 18.19 -3.92
CA ARG A 21 -0.21 17.07 -4.50
C ARG A 21 -0.26 15.84 -3.58
N GLY A 22 0.75 15.65 -2.73
CA GLY A 22 0.79 14.54 -1.76
C GLY A 22 -0.35 14.60 -0.72
N GLU A 23 -0.68 15.79 -0.23
CA GLU A 23 -1.82 16.00 0.68
C GLU A 23 -3.17 15.68 0.01
N THR A 24 -3.26 15.93 -1.30
CA THR A 24 -4.48 15.67 -2.08
C THR A 24 -4.70 14.16 -2.30
N ALA A 25 -3.62 13.39 -2.46
CA ALA A 25 -3.65 11.93 -2.62
C ALA A 25 -3.98 11.19 -1.32
N ALA A 26 -3.40 11.60 -0.19
CA ALA A 26 -3.72 11.02 1.11
C ALA A 26 -5.18 11.31 1.52
N GLY A 27 -5.64 12.56 1.32
CA GLY A 27 -7.01 12.96 1.62
C GLY A 27 -8.06 12.23 0.79
N THR A 28 -7.79 11.97 -0.49
CA THR A 28 -8.70 11.22 -1.37
C THR A 28 -8.75 9.72 -1.04
N VAL A 29 -7.62 9.09 -0.68
CA VAL A 29 -7.60 7.69 -0.22
C VAL A 29 -8.34 7.53 1.11
N VAL A 30 -8.16 8.47 2.05
CA VAL A 30 -8.89 8.47 3.32
C VAL A 30 -10.39 8.70 3.10
N ALA A 31 -10.77 9.60 2.18
CA ALA A 31 -12.17 9.84 1.82
C ALA A 31 -12.84 8.64 1.13
N ALA A 32 -12.12 7.94 0.24
CA ALA A 32 -12.64 6.73 -0.40
C ALA A 32 -12.82 5.58 0.61
N LYS A 33 -11.86 5.43 1.54
CA LYS A 33 -11.94 4.45 2.64
C LYS A 33 -13.02 4.80 3.66
N SER A 34 -13.22 6.09 3.99
CA SER A 34 -14.27 6.53 4.92
C SER A 34 -15.67 6.32 4.34
N THR A 35 -15.85 6.58 3.04
CA THR A 35 -17.13 6.34 2.34
C THR A 35 -17.50 4.86 2.34
N SER A 36 -16.53 3.99 2.06
CA SER A 36 -16.72 2.53 2.07
C SER A 36 -17.03 1.98 3.47
N LEU A 37 -16.37 2.50 4.52
CA LEU A 37 -16.59 2.07 5.90
C LEU A 37 -17.96 2.51 6.43
N THR A 38 -18.41 3.71 6.05
CA THR A 38 -19.71 4.24 6.44
C THR A 38 -20.85 3.48 5.75
N ALA A 39 -20.67 3.06 4.49
CA ALA A 39 -21.63 2.24 3.76
C ALA A 39 -21.87 0.85 4.41
N LEU A 40 -20.89 0.33 5.15
CA LEU A 40 -20.98 -0.93 5.90
C LEU A 40 -21.50 -0.73 7.34
N GLY A 41 -21.97 0.48 7.70
CA GLY A 41 -22.41 0.80 9.06
C GLY A 41 -21.27 0.96 10.08
N GLY A 42 -20.02 1.03 9.62
CA GLY A 42 -18.84 1.24 10.45
C GLY A 42 -18.56 2.72 10.70
N SER A 43 -17.94 3.03 11.84
CA SER A 43 -17.48 4.39 12.17
C SER A 43 -15.95 4.46 12.14
N ILE A 44 -15.43 5.43 11.37
CA ILE A 44 -13.98 5.66 11.27
C ILE A 44 -13.37 6.07 12.62
N SER A 45 -14.14 6.82 13.43
CA SER A 45 -13.75 7.22 14.77
C SER A 45 -13.63 6.01 15.70
N VAL A 46 -14.52 5.04 15.58
CA VAL A 46 -14.47 3.80 16.38
C VAL A 46 -13.24 2.97 16.01
N VAL A 47 -12.91 2.86 14.72
CA VAL A 47 -11.70 2.16 14.26
C VAL A 47 -10.44 2.88 14.75
N PHE A 48 -10.39 4.20 14.63
CA PHE A 48 -9.28 5.01 15.13
C PHE A 48 -9.07 4.81 16.63
N VAL A 49 -10.13 4.94 17.44
CA VAL A 49 -10.03 4.73 18.89
C VAL A 49 -9.54 3.32 19.20
N ARG A 50 -10.07 2.28 18.55
CA ARG A 50 -9.63 0.90 18.78
C ARG A 50 -8.15 0.68 18.45
N LEU A 51 -7.65 1.27 17.37
CA LEU A 51 -6.26 1.11 16.94
C LEU A 51 -5.28 1.90 17.82
N PHE A 52 -5.65 3.11 18.22
CA PHE A 52 -4.70 4.02 18.88
C PHE A 52 -4.83 4.04 20.40
N VAL A 53 -5.99 3.72 21.00
CA VAL A 53 -6.20 3.88 22.45
C VAL A 53 -5.20 3.09 23.29
N VAL A 54 -4.92 1.84 22.93
CA VAL A 54 -3.99 0.99 23.68
C VAL A 54 -2.58 1.55 23.61
N GLY A 55 -2.15 1.94 22.40
CA GLY A 55 -0.84 2.56 22.18
C GLY A 55 -0.70 3.90 22.91
N THR A 56 -1.74 4.72 22.94
CA THR A 56 -1.77 6.00 23.68
C THR A 56 -1.64 5.77 25.18
N VAL A 57 -2.39 4.82 25.76
CA VAL A 57 -2.31 4.51 27.20
C VAL A 57 -0.90 4.06 27.58
N LEU A 58 -0.30 3.14 26.82
CA LEU A 58 1.06 2.67 27.08
C LEU A 58 2.11 3.78 26.92
N THR A 59 1.96 4.63 25.90
CA THR A 59 2.83 5.79 25.71
C THR A 59 2.76 6.76 26.88
N LEU A 60 1.56 7.04 27.40
CA LEU A 60 1.38 7.91 28.57
C LEU A 60 2.02 7.32 29.83
N VAL A 61 1.87 6.01 30.06
CA VAL A 61 2.52 5.33 31.19
C VAL A 61 4.05 5.40 31.04
N ALA A 62 4.58 5.11 29.85
CA ALA A 62 6.01 5.19 29.58
C ALA A 62 6.55 6.61 29.75
N ALA A 63 5.83 7.63 29.26
CA ALA A 63 6.20 9.03 29.43
C ALA A 63 6.19 9.46 30.91
N ALA A 64 5.18 9.05 31.67
CA ALA A 64 5.12 9.31 33.10
C ALA A 64 6.28 8.64 33.85
N LEU A 65 6.63 7.40 33.49
CA LEU A 65 7.78 6.70 34.03
C LEU A 65 9.07 7.49 33.76
N LEU A 66 9.33 7.86 32.51
CA LEU A 66 10.51 8.64 32.12
C LEU A 66 10.59 9.99 32.84
N ALA A 67 9.46 10.69 33.03
CA ALA A 67 9.42 11.93 33.78
C ALA A 67 9.78 11.75 35.26
N VAL A 68 9.31 10.65 35.88
CA VAL A 68 9.65 10.29 37.27
C VAL A 68 11.13 9.93 37.40
N THR A 69 11.68 9.18 36.44
CA THR A 69 13.12 8.86 36.33
C THR A 69 13.95 10.13 36.20
N ALA A 70 13.59 11.03 35.29
CA ALA A 70 14.28 12.31 35.10
C ALA A 70 14.26 13.20 36.35
N SER A 71 13.22 13.08 37.17
CA SER A 71 13.08 13.80 38.44
C SER A 71 13.91 13.18 39.58
N GLY A 72 14.63 12.07 39.35
CA GLY A 72 15.44 11.38 40.36
C GLY A 72 14.62 10.71 41.47
N ARG A 73 13.32 10.47 41.24
CA ARG A 73 12.39 9.95 42.27
C ARG A 73 12.29 8.42 42.33
N LEU A 74 13.11 7.72 41.55
CA LEU A 74 13.22 6.26 41.61
C LEU A 74 14.22 5.87 42.71
N ARG A 75 13.78 4.99 43.62
CA ARG A 75 14.59 4.52 44.77
C ARG A 75 15.60 3.45 44.38
N ASP A 76 15.35 2.71 43.31
CA ASP A 76 16.19 1.60 42.87
C ASP A 76 17.10 2.00 41.71
N ARG A 77 18.41 1.88 41.95
CA ARG A 77 19.47 2.33 41.04
C ARG A 77 19.58 1.48 39.78
N TRP A 78 19.24 0.19 39.85
CA TRP A 78 19.32 -0.72 38.70
C TRP A 78 18.19 -0.47 37.71
N THR A 79 16.96 -0.35 38.23
CA THR A 79 15.78 0.02 37.42
C THR A 79 15.92 1.41 36.81
N ASP A 80 16.46 2.38 37.55
CA ASP A 80 16.69 3.75 37.08
C ASP A 80 17.62 3.81 35.86
N ALA A 81 18.76 3.11 35.93
CA ALA A 81 19.73 3.08 34.83
C ALA A 81 19.13 2.48 33.55
N GLY A 82 18.45 1.34 33.65
CA GLY A 82 17.83 0.67 32.50
C GLY A 82 16.76 1.53 31.81
N VAL A 83 15.85 2.11 32.60
CA VAL A 83 14.80 3.02 32.08
C VAL A 83 15.42 4.25 31.42
N ARG A 84 16.49 4.80 32.00
CA ARG A 84 17.17 5.97 31.47
C ARG A 84 17.89 5.69 30.15
N TYR A 85 18.59 4.56 30.04
CA TYR A 85 19.22 4.16 28.77
C TYR A 85 18.19 3.94 27.67
N LEU A 86 17.08 3.26 27.98
CA LEU A 86 16.01 3.04 27.01
C LEU A 86 15.33 4.36 26.59
N GLY A 87 15.11 5.27 27.55
CA GLY A 87 14.60 6.61 27.30
C GLY A 87 15.51 7.45 26.40
N ILE A 88 16.83 7.38 26.63
CA ILE A 88 17.82 8.06 25.76
C ILE A 88 17.82 7.44 24.36
N ALA A 89 17.72 6.11 24.24
CA ALA A 89 17.65 5.43 22.94
C ALA A 89 16.40 5.81 22.12
N LEU A 90 15.29 6.17 22.79
CA LEU A 90 14.07 6.67 22.14
C LEU A 90 14.22 8.07 21.54
N VAL A 91 15.17 8.89 22.00
CA VAL A 91 15.36 10.27 21.51
C VAL A 91 15.74 10.32 20.02
N PRO A 92 16.83 9.68 19.54
CA PRO A 92 17.16 9.70 18.11
C PRO A 92 16.06 9.06 17.26
N LEU A 93 15.40 8.03 17.79
CA LEU A 93 14.33 7.32 17.11
C LEU A 93 13.09 8.20 16.90
N SER A 94 12.72 8.97 17.93
CA SER A 94 11.67 9.99 17.86
C SER A 94 12.04 11.11 16.91
N GLY A 95 13.32 11.50 16.87
CA GLY A 95 13.84 12.50 15.92
C GLY A 95 13.66 12.07 14.46
N VAL A 96 14.05 10.83 14.12
CA VAL A 96 13.85 10.27 12.78
C VAL A 96 12.37 10.18 12.44
N PHE A 97 11.54 9.72 13.38
CA PHE A 97 10.09 9.68 13.20
C PHE A 97 9.50 11.07 12.90
N LEU A 98 9.88 12.11 13.64
CA LEU A 98 9.40 13.48 13.42
C LEU A 98 9.83 14.02 12.05
N VAL A 99 11.07 13.78 11.63
CA VAL A 99 11.54 14.17 10.29
C VAL A 99 10.70 13.50 9.21
N MET A 100 10.46 12.19 9.34
CA MET A 100 9.67 11.41 8.37
C MET A 100 8.19 11.82 8.37
N PHE A 101 7.65 12.20 9.53
CA PHE A 101 6.31 12.72 9.69
C PHE A 101 6.14 14.07 8.97
N VAL A 102 7.09 15.00 9.17
CA VAL A 102 7.07 16.33 8.53
C VAL A 102 7.21 16.24 7.01
N ILE A 103 8.02 15.31 6.50
CA ILE A 103 8.22 15.11 5.06
C ILE A 103 7.05 14.34 4.41
N SER A 104 6.07 13.89 5.20
CA SER A 104 4.91 13.12 4.71
C SER A 104 5.33 11.93 3.83
N ALA A 105 6.34 11.20 4.27
CA ALA A 105 6.97 10.11 3.52
C ALA A 105 6.09 8.83 3.50
N GLY A 106 4.87 8.94 2.96
CA GLY A 106 3.94 7.83 2.73
C GLY A 106 3.79 6.90 3.94
N ASP A 107 3.92 5.58 3.74
CA ASP A 107 3.76 4.58 4.80
C ASP A 107 4.94 4.51 5.81
N GLN A 108 6.01 5.28 5.59
CA GLN A 108 7.26 5.08 6.31
C GLN A 108 7.18 5.57 7.77
N TYR A 109 6.41 6.62 8.07
CA TYR A 109 6.27 7.11 9.44
C TYR A 109 5.56 6.10 10.37
N PHE A 110 4.60 5.31 9.85
CA PHE A 110 3.94 4.25 10.62
C PHE A 110 4.90 3.12 10.97
N ARG A 111 5.90 2.83 10.12
CA ARG A 111 6.91 1.80 10.40
C ARG A 111 7.83 2.22 11.56
N TYR A 112 8.28 3.47 11.55
CA TYR A 112 9.06 4.01 12.66
C TYR A 112 8.25 4.08 13.95
N GLN A 113 6.97 4.45 13.86
CA GLN A 113 6.06 4.42 15.01
C GLN A 113 5.89 3.01 15.58
N GLY A 114 5.67 2.00 14.73
CA GLY A 114 5.59 0.60 15.14
C GLY A 114 6.88 0.11 15.81
N PHE A 115 8.05 0.50 15.31
CA PHE A 115 9.33 0.17 15.92
C PHE A 115 9.52 0.84 17.29
N MET A 116 9.15 2.12 17.44
CA MET A 116 9.17 2.81 18.73
C MET A 116 8.25 2.14 19.76
N MET A 117 7.10 1.64 19.33
CA MET A 117 6.13 0.99 20.22
C MET A 117 6.70 -0.24 20.93
N VAL A 118 7.68 -0.94 20.35
CA VAL A 118 8.37 -2.05 21.03
C VAL A 118 9.01 -1.56 22.33
N PHE A 119 9.79 -0.46 22.29
CA PHE A 119 10.41 0.11 23.49
C PHE A 119 9.38 0.70 24.45
N VAL A 120 8.34 1.35 23.92
CA VAL A 120 7.23 1.89 24.73
C VAL A 120 6.50 0.80 25.48
N THR A 121 6.29 -0.39 24.90
CA THR A 121 5.62 -1.50 25.60
C THR A 121 6.45 -2.02 26.77
N VAL A 122 7.77 -2.11 26.62
CA VAL A 122 8.69 -2.48 27.71
C VAL A 122 8.63 -1.44 28.84
N LEU A 123 8.73 -0.15 28.51
CA LEU A 123 8.62 0.93 29.50
C LEU A 123 7.23 0.98 30.15
N GLY A 124 6.18 0.76 29.37
CA GLY A 124 4.81 0.68 29.84
C GLY A 124 4.63 -0.43 30.87
N ALA A 125 5.15 -1.63 30.59
CA ALA A 125 5.11 -2.77 31.51
C ALA A 125 5.85 -2.47 32.83
N VAL A 126 7.06 -1.91 32.76
CA VAL A 126 7.82 -1.49 33.94
C VAL A 126 7.07 -0.41 34.72
N GLY A 127 6.49 0.57 34.03
CA GLY A 127 5.72 1.65 34.63
C GLY A 127 4.47 1.15 35.36
N LEU A 128 3.75 0.20 34.77
CA LEU A 128 2.59 -0.45 35.40
C LEU A 128 2.99 -1.26 36.64
N ALA A 129 4.09 -2.00 36.59
CA ALA A 129 4.59 -2.77 37.74
C ALA A 129 4.93 -1.85 38.93
N ILE A 130 5.69 -0.78 38.68
CA ILE A 130 6.03 0.23 39.70
C ILE A 130 4.78 0.95 40.22
N ALA A 131 3.81 1.24 39.36
CA ALA A 131 2.56 1.86 39.75
C ALA A 131 1.73 0.95 40.68
N ALA A 132 1.67 -0.35 40.39
CA ALA A 132 1.00 -1.34 41.24
C ALA A 132 1.62 -1.38 42.64
N ASP A 133 2.95 -1.50 42.74
CA ASP A 133 3.65 -1.55 44.03
C ASP A 133 3.46 -0.27 44.85
N LYS A 134 3.51 0.90 44.20
CA LYS A 134 3.26 2.19 44.86
C LYS A 134 1.83 2.34 45.36
N LEU A 135 0.86 1.77 44.65
CA LEU A 135 -0.54 1.82 45.04
C LEU A 135 -0.82 0.85 46.19
N ASP A 136 -0.24 -0.36 46.15
CA ASP A 136 -0.31 -1.33 47.24
C ASP A 136 0.34 -0.82 48.53
N ALA A 137 1.33 0.08 48.43
CA ALA A 137 1.92 0.73 49.60
C ALA A 137 1.00 1.81 50.25
N ARG A 138 -0.04 2.26 49.56
CA ARG A 138 -0.95 3.34 50.02
C ARG A 138 -2.40 2.90 50.20
N ALA A 139 -2.73 1.70 49.72
CA ALA A 139 -4.07 1.13 49.68
C ALA A 139 -4.05 -0.27 50.33
N PRO A 140 -5.20 -0.93 50.51
CA PRO A 140 -5.24 -2.31 50.97
C PRO A 140 -4.38 -3.22 50.07
N THR A 141 -3.70 -4.18 50.68
CA THR A 141 -2.76 -5.07 49.99
C THR A 141 -3.42 -5.73 48.78
N GLY A 142 -2.82 -5.57 47.60
CA GLY A 142 -3.27 -6.18 46.34
C GLY A 142 -4.16 -5.28 45.47
N THR A 143 -4.59 -4.12 45.96
CA THR A 143 -5.40 -3.16 45.19
C THR A 143 -4.71 -2.72 43.89
N GLY A 144 -3.42 -2.41 43.94
CA GLY A 144 -2.61 -2.01 42.78
C GLY A 144 -2.51 -3.10 41.74
N ARG A 145 -2.23 -4.34 42.17
CA ARG A 145 -2.17 -5.49 41.27
C ARG A 145 -3.52 -5.78 40.62
N VAL A 146 -4.61 -5.72 41.37
CA VAL A 146 -5.97 -5.92 40.84
C VAL A 146 -6.29 -4.86 39.78
N LEU A 147 -5.97 -3.59 40.02
CA LEU A 147 -6.23 -2.52 39.05
C LEU A 147 -5.41 -2.68 37.77
N VAL A 148 -4.13 -3.06 37.86
CA VAL A 148 -3.31 -3.34 36.68
C VAL A 148 -3.85 -4.57 35.92
N LEU A 149 -4.28 -5.62 36.62
CA LEU A 149 -4.90 -6.78 35.99
C LEU A 149 -6.19 -6.42 35.26
N ILE A 150 -7.07 -5.62 35.88
CA ILE A 150 -8.29 -5.12 35.24
C ILE A 150 -7.94 -4.30 33.99
N LEU A 151 -6.97 -3.40 34.09
CA LEU A 151 -6.50 -2.60 32.96
C LEU A 151 -6.01 -3.48 31.80
N LEU A 152 -5.19 -4.50 32.08
CA LEU A 152 -4.70 -5.45 31.08
C LEU A 152 -5.84 -6.29 30.49
N LEU A 153 -6.79 -6.74 31.32
CA LEU A 153 -7.97 -7.49 30.88
C LEU A 153 -8.85 -6.68 29.93
N VAL A 154 -8.91 -5.35 30.09
CA VAL A 154 -9.66 -4.45 29.19
C VAL A 154 -8.86 -4.12 27.94
N LEU A 155 -7.56 -3.83 28.07
CA LEU A 155 -6.73 -3.41 26.93
C LEU A 155 -6.37 -4.56 25.99
N ALA A 156 -6.16 -5.78 26.50
CA ALA A 156 -5.73 -6.91 25.67
C ALA A 156 -6.76 -7.32 24.60
N PRO A 157 -8.07 -7.44 24.89
CA PRO A 157 -9.09 -7.66 23.86
C PRO A 157 -9.16 -6.53 22.84
N VAL A 158 -9.02 -5.28 23.28
CA VAL A 158 -9.03 -4.12 22.37
C VAL A 158 -7.84 -4.16 21.41
N ALA A 159 -6.65 -4.50 21.91
CA ALA A 159 -5.48 -4.75 21.09
C ALA A 159 -5.71 -5.94 20.13
N ALA A 160 -6.40 -6.98 20.59
CA ALA A 160 -6.66 -8.19 19.81
C ALA A 160 -7.63 -7.97 18.62
N ILE A 161 -8.54 -7.00 18.71
CA ILE A 161 -9.37 -6.57 17.58
C ILE A 161 -8.50 -6.08 16.40
N GLY A 162 -7.32 -5.52 16.70
CA GLY A 162 -6.32 -5.14 15.71
C GLY A 162 -5.65 -6.33 15.01
N TYR A 163 -5.55 -7.51 15.66
CA TYR A 163 -4.87 -8.68 15.08
C TYR A 163 -5.67 -9.34 13.96
N HIS A 164 -7.00 -9.40 14.09
CA HIS A 164 -7.88 -10.11 13.15
C HIS A 164 -8.63 -9.20 12.18
N SER A 165 -8.38 -7.90 12.21
CA SER A 165 -8.66 -7.05 11.06
C SER A 165 -7.67 -7.43 9.98
N SER A 166 -7.89 -8.58 9.32
CA SER A 166 -7.29 -8.89 8.03
C SER A 166 -7.46 -7.61 7.22
N PRO A 167 -6.39 -6.84 6.96
CA PRO A 167 -6.51 -5.56 6.28
C PRO A 167 -7.12 -5.72 4.89
N TYR A 168 -7.25 -6.97 4.43
CA TYR A 168 -7.89 -7.42 3.20
C TYR A 168 -9.42 -7.47 3.25
N MET A 169 -10.08 -7.56 4.43
CA MET A 169 -11.56 -7.58 4.51
C MET A 169 -12.19 -6.21 4.19
N TYR A 170 -11.45 -5.13 4.47
CA TYR A 170 -11.85 -3.75 4.14
C TYR A 170 -11.11 -3.21 2.92
N GLN A 171 -10.24 -4.02 2.29
CA GLN A 171 -9.80 -3.69 0.95
C GLN A 171 -11.00 -3.89 0.02
N PRO A 172 -11.20 -2.98 -0.96
CA PRO A 172 -12.04 -3.29 -2.09
C PRO A 172 -11.63 -4.67 -2.58
N THR A 173 -12.54 -5.63 -2.49
CA THR A 173 -12.33 -6.98 -2.98
C THR A 173 -11.74 -6.90 -4.39
N SER A 174 -10.76 -7.74 -4.72
CA SER A 174 -10.20 -7.85 -6.07
C SER A 174 -11.20 -8.42 -7.09
N HIS A 175 -12.49 -8.11 -6.93
CA HIS A 175 -13.57 -8.52 -7.82
C HIS A 175 -13.30 -7.95 -9.20
N VAL A 176 -13.09 -8.87 -10.14
CA VAL A 176 -13.02 -8.57 -11.55
C VAL A 176 -14.45 -8.19 -11.98
N PRO A 177 -14.69 -6.99 -12.51
CA PRO A 177 -16.02 -6.61 -12.98
C PRO A 177 -16.55 -7.61 -14.00
N ALA A 178 -17.85 -7.91 -13.95
CA ALA A 178 -18.49 -8.82 -14.92
C ALA A 178 -18.26 -8.36 -16.37
N SER A 179 -18.23 -7.05 -16.59
CA SER A 179 -17.94 -6.45 -17.89
C SER A 179 -16.54 -6.78 -18.42
N GLN A 180 -15.54 -6.88 -17.53
CA GLN A 180 -14.19 -7.30 -17.88
C GLN A 180 -14.12 -8.79 -18.21
N LEU A 181 -14.81 -9.64 -17.44
CA LEU A 181 -14.92 -11.08 -17.73
C LEU A 181 -15.59 -11.31 -19.10
N ASN A 182 -16.73 -10.65 -19.33
CA ASN A 182 -17.47 -10.73 -20.58
C ASN A 182 -16.66 -10.20 -21.77
N GLY A 183 -15.87 -9.14 -21.57
CA GLY A 183 -14.98 -8.60 -22.58
C GLY A 183 -13.94 -9.61 -23.05
N TYR A 184 -13.28 -10.31 -22.13
CA TYR A 184 -12.35 -11.40 -22.47
C TYR A 184 -13.06 -12.59 -23.10
N ALA A 185 -14.11 -13.11 -22.47
CA ALA A 185 -14.87 -14.26 -22.96
C ALA A 185 -15.31 -14.07 -24.41
N ALA A 186 -15.95 -12.93 -24.70
CA ALA A 186 -16.42 -12.64 -26.03
C ALA A 186 -15.26 -12.43 -27.02
N SER A 187 -14.09 -11.98 -26.56
CA SER A 187 -12.90 -11.85 -27.40
C SER A 187 -12.28 -13.21 -27.73
N PHE A 188 -12.34 -14.15 -26.79
CA PHE A 188 -11.95 -15.53 -27.04
C PHE A 188 -12.88 -16.22 -28.03
N ASP A 189 -14.18 -15.97 -27.99
CA ASP A 189 -15.15 -16.53 -28.94
C ASP A 189 -14.87 -16.13 -30.40
N HIS A 190 -14.32 -14.93 -30.62
CA HIS A 190 -14.18 -14.32 -31.95
C HIS A 190 -12.72 -14.10 -32.37
N ARG A 191 -11.77 -14.67 -31.63
CA ARG A 191 -10.35 -14.51 -31.99
C ARG A 191 -9.99 -15.33 -33.21
N GLN A 192 -8.96 -14.90 -33.90
CA GLN A 192 -8.20 -15.79 -34.80
C GLN A 192 -7.32 -16.69 -33.94
N ALA A 193 -7.25 -17.98 -34.31
CA ALA A 193 -6.63 -19.00 -33.48
C ALA A 193 -5.11 -18.83 -33.35
N ASP A 194 -4.45 -18.20 -34.32
CA ASP A 194 -2.98 -18.11 -34.39
C ASP A 194 -2.43 -16.75 -33.92
N ILE A 195 -3.30 -15.81 -33.53
CA ILE A 195 -2.89 -14.48 -33.06
C ILE A 195 -2.75 -14.49 -31.54
N GLU A 196 -1.56 -14.17 -31.05
CA GLU A 196 -1.27 -14.13 -29.63
C GLU A 196 -2.01 -13.01 -28.90
N PHE A 197 -2.50 -13.30 -27.69
CA PHE A 197 -2.97 -12.27 -26.78
C PHE A 197 -1.84 -11.84 -25.85
N THR A 198 -1.81 -10.56 -25.53
CA THR A 198 -0.90 -10.00 -24.54
C THR A 198 -1.63 -8.96 -23.69
N GLY A 199 -1.14 -8.75 -22.48
CA GLY A 199 -1.54 -7.65 -21.60
C GLY A 199 -0.32 -6.91 -21.08
N LEU A 200 -0.53 -5.79 -20.38
CA LEU A 200 0.63 -4.99 -19.92
C LEU A 200 1.51 -5.72 -18.90
N ARG A 201 0.95 -6.56 -18.02
CA ARG A 201 1.72 -7.22 -16.94
C ARG A 201 1.71 -8.75 -17.04
N GLY A 202 1.57 -9.24 -18.27
CA GLY A 202 1.37 -10.65 -18.57
C GLY A 202 0.11 -10.88 -19.38
N GLY A 203 -0.02 -12.11 -19.84
CA GLY A 203 -1.08 -12.57 -20.73
C GLY A 203 -2.41 -12.79 -20.02
N PRO A 204 -3.43 -13.25 -20.77
CA PRO A 204 -4.77 -13.39 -20.26
C PRO A 204 -4.99 -14.69 -19.46
N GLN A 205 -3.94 -15.37 -18.98
CA GLN A 205 -4.00 -16.67 -18.30
C GLN A 205 -5.18 -16.86 -17.34
N ARG A 206 -5.44 -15.90 -16.45
CA ARG A 206 -6.55 -15.97 -15.48
C ARG A 206 -7.92 -16.04 -16.16
N TYR A 207 -8.09 -15.34 -17.27
CA TYR A 207 -9.34 -15.31 -18.03
C TYR A 207 -9.47 -16.54 -18.92
N VAL A 208 -8.36 -17.04 -19.47
CA VAL A 208 -8.31 -18.30 -20.21
C VAL A 208 -8.68 -19.46 -19.28
N ASP A 209 -8.10 -19.51 -18.08
CA ASP A 209 -8.42 -20.51 -17.04
C ASP A 209 -9.87 -20.48 -16.61
N TYR A 210 -10.44 -19.27 -16.51
CA TYR A 210 -11.85 -19.10 -16.18
C TYR A 210 -12.78 -19.57 -17.31
N TYR A 211 -12.45 -19.24 -18.55
CA TYR A 211 -13.29 -19.52 -19.72
C TYR A 211 -13.19 -20.98 -20.19
N TYR A 212 -11.97 -21.52 -20.27
CA TYR A 212 -11.70 -22.88 -20.78
C TYR A 212 -11.56 -23.94 -19.67
N GLY A 213 -11.42 -23.51 -18.41
CA GLY A 213 -11.15 -24.38 -17.28
C GLY A 213 -9.65 -24.62 -17.08
N THR A 214 -9.21 -24.51 -15.81
CA THR A 214 -7.80 -24.53 -15.38
C THR A 214 -7.01 -25.78 -15.80
N GLN A 215 -7.62 -26.96 -15.77
CA GLN A 215 -6.93 -28.20 -16.15
C GLN A 215 -6.69 -28.26 -17.66
N TYR A 216 -7.70 -27.89 -18.45
CA TYR A 216 -7.62 -27.93 -19.90
C TYR A 216 -6.65 -26.87 -20.42
N SER A 217 -6.76 -25.62 -19.95
CA SER A 217 -5.89 -24.51 -20.36
C SER A 217 -4.41 -24.71 -20.03
N ARG A 218 -4.09 -25.44 -18.95
CA ARG A 218 -2.68 -25.58 -18.50
C ARG A 218 -1.99 -26.81 -19.05
N PHE A 219 -2.73 -27.88 -19.34
CA PHE A 219 -2.13 -29.18 -19.65
C PHE A 219 -2.50 -29.71 -21.04
N SER A 220 -3.50 -29.13 -21.69
CA SER A 220 -4.05 -29.69 -22.94
C SER A 220 -4.29 -28.67 -24.03
N PHE A 221 -4.28 -27.39 -23.69
CA PHE A 221 -4.63 -26.32 -24.61
C PHE A 221 -3.61 -25.19 -24.54
N ASP A 222 -2.75 -25.13 -25.56
CA ASP A 222 -1.74 -24.10 -25.70
C ASP A 222 -2.38 -22.82 -26.25
N PHE A 223 -2.80 -21.92 -25.34
CA PHE A 223 -3.43 -20.66 -25.74
C PHE A 223 -2.35 -19.64 -26.15
N PRO A 224 -2.41 -19.07 -27.36
CA PRO A 224 -1.39 -18.13 -27.85
C PRO A 224 -1.24 -16.89 -26.95
N GLY A 225 -0.04 -16.68 -26.42
CA GLY A 225 0.29 -15.59 -25.49
C GLY A 225 -0.32 -15.74 -24.10
N TYR A 226 -0.59 -16.96 -23.63
CA TYR A 226 -1.21 -17.26 -22.33
C TYR A 226 -0.62 -16.46 -21.15
N GLU A 227 0.71 -16.31 -21.08
CA GLU A 227 1.42 -15.54 -20.04
C GLU A 227 2.07 -14.25 -20.54
N ASP A 228 1.96 -13.94 -21.83
CA ASP A 228 2.78 -12.92 -22.49
C ASP A 228 2.42 -11.48 -22.10
N GLY A 229 3.43 -10.74 -21.66
CA GLY A 229 3.30 -9.36 -21.22
C GLY A 229 4.03 -8.36 -22.10
N THR A 230 3.42 -7.20 -22.33
CA THR A 230 4.08 -6.06 -22.97
C THR A 230 5.07 -5.40 -22.01
N SER A 231 6.33 -5.29 -22.42
CA SER A 231 7.33 -4.57 -21.64
C SER A 231 6.96 -3.08 -21.47
N SER A 232 7.37 -2.48 -20.34
CA SER A 232 7.15 -1.04 -20.12
C SER A 232 7.85 -0.18 -21.16
N ALA A 233 9.01 -0.61 -21.66
CA ALA A 233 9.76 0.10 -22.70
C ALA A 233 9.00 0.08 -24.03
N THR A 234 8.53 -1.09 -24.46
CA THR A 234 7.70 -1.25 -25.67
C THR A 234 6.47 -0.36 -25.62
N PHE A 235 5.73 -0.40 -24.50
CA PHE A 235 4.54 0.41 -24.31
C PHE A 235 4.84 1.91 -24.27
N ALA A 236 5.92 2.30 -23.59
CA ALA A 236 6.33 3.69 -23.47
C ALA A 236 6.93 4.27 -24.75
N ASN A 237 7.44 3.45 -25.67
CA ASN A 237 7.97 3.94 -26.95
C ASN A 237 6.98 3.74 -28.10
N ALA A 238 5.86 3.06 -27.86
CA ALA A 238 4.91 2.63 -28.90
C ALA A 238 5.59 1.81 -30.01
N SER A 239 6.67 1.11 -29.68
CA SER A 239 7.47 0.28 -30.60
C SER A 239 6.94 -1.15 -30.64
N TYR A 240 5.63 -1.31 -30.87
CA TYR A 240 4.97 -2.61 -30.78
C TYR A 240 5.37 -3.56 -31.90
N ASP A 241 5.51 -3.02 -33.12
CA ASP A 241 5.95 -3.79 -34.27
C ASP A 241 7.34 -4.39 -34.06
N GLU A 242 8.34 -3.56 -33.73
CA GLU A 242 9.71 -4.00 -33.43
C GLU A 242 9.77 -5.00 -32.27
N ALA A 243 8.90 -4.86 -31.27
CA ALA A 243 8.91 -5.70 -30.09
C ALA A 243 8.24 -7.07 -30.29
N TYR A 244 7.24 -7.17 -31.17
CA TYR A 244 6.51 -8.41 -31.38
C TYR A 244 6.95 -9.14 -32.65
N GLY A 245 7.26 -8.40 -33.73
CA GLY A 245 7.56 -8.96 -35.06
C GLY A 245 6.39 -9.71 -35.70
N GLU A 246 5.24 -9.75 -35.03
CA GLU A 246 4.04 -10.45 -35.45
C GLU A 246 2.79 -9.73 -34.93
N THR A 247 1.64 -10.05 -35.53
CA THR A 247 0.38 -9.44 -35.13
C THR A 247 -0.05 -9.98 -33.76
N ARG A 248 -0.49 -9.09 -32.86
CA ARG A 248 -0.95 -9.46 -31.51
C ARG A 248 -2.22 -8.73 -31.08
N TYR A 249 -3.00 -9.38 -30.23
CA TYR A 249 -4.08 -8.77 -29.48
C TYR A 249 -3.58 -8.19 -28.16
N LEU A 250 -3.58 -6.87 -27.98
CA LEU A 250 -3.24 -6.21 -26.72
C LEU A 250 -4.51 -5.88 -25.92
N ALA A 251 -4.70 -6.58 -24.81
CA ALA A 251 -5.83 -6.39 -23.90
C ALA A 251 -5.49 -5.40 -22.77
N ILE A 252 -6.27 -4.31 -22.70
CA ILE A 252 -6.16 -3.28 -21.67
C ILE A 252 -7.43 -3.25 -20.82
N THR A 253 -7.24 -3.33 -19.50
CA THR A 253 -8.35 -3.33 -18.55
C THR A 253 -8.38 -2.02 -17.77
N GLN A 254 -9.56 -1.58 -17.35
CA GLN A 254 -9.70 -0.38 -16.53
C GLN A 254 -8.93 -0.51 -15.21
N ALA A 255 -8.99 -1.69 -14.58
CA ALA A 255 -8.22 -1.98 -13.36
C ALA A 255 -6.70 -1.83 -13.59
N THR A 256 -6.19 -2.22 -14.77
CA THR A 256 -4.78 -1.99 -15.12
C THR A 256 -4.49 -0.50 -15.27
N PHE A 257 -5.35 0.26 -15.97
CA PHE A 257 -5.17 1.70 -16.13
C PHE A 257 -5.15 2.43 -14.79
N GLU A 258 -6.13 2.16 -13.92
CA GLU A 258 -6.22 2.77 -12.60
C GLU A 258 -5.03 2.42 -11.73
N ARG A 259 -4.60 1.16 -11.74
CA ARG A 259 -3.42 0.73 -10.99
C ARG A 259 -2.15 1.42 -11.49
N GLU A 260 -1.90 1.43 -12.79
CA GLU A 260 -0.65 1.99 -13.31
C GLU A 260 -0.62 3.51 -13.24
N VAL A 261 -1.72 4.18 -13.59
CA VAL A 261 -1.75 5.64 -13.73
C VAL A 261 -2.16 6.35 -12.44
N LEU A 262 -3.11 5.82 -11.67
CA LEU A 262 -3.60 6.49 -10.45
C LEU A 262 -2.86 6.02 -9.21
N LEU A 263 -2.65 4.71 -9.05
CA LEU A 263 -2.00 4.16 -7.86
C LEU A 263 -0.47 4.23 -7.93
N TYR A 264 0.11 3.92 -9.09
CA TYR A 264 1.58 3.92 -9.29
C TYR A 264 2.10 5.16 -10.03
N ASP A 265 1.26 6.17 -10.24
CA ASP A 265 1.60 7.45 -10.87
C ASP A 265 2.37 7.31 -12.21
N GLY A 266 2.05 6.25 -12.96
CA GLY A 266 2.66 5.97 -14.25
C GLY A 266 4.11 5.45 -14.20
N PHE A 267 4.60 4.97 -13.04
CA PHE A 267 5.99 4.53 -12.86
C PHE A 267 6.47 3.50 -13.91
N ARG A 268 5.61 2.56 -14.32
CA ARG A 268 5.92 1.59 -15.39
C ARG A 268 5.17 1.89 -16.68
N TYR A 269 3.87 2.14 -16.60
CA TYR A 269 3.02 2.42 -17.75
C TYR A 269 2.36 3.78 -17.56
N SER A 270 2.93 4.80 -18.22
CA SER A 270 2.51 6.19 -18.03
C SER A 270 1.20 6.50 -18.73
N ARG A 271 0.49 7.54 -18.25
CA ARG A 271 -0.71 8.08 -18.93
C ARG A 271 -0.43 8.42 -20.40
N ALA A 272 0.74 8.97 -20.69
CA ALA A 272 1.19 9.29 -22.04
C ALA A 272 1.37 8.03 -22.92
N GLY A 273 1.75 6.89 -22.35
CA GLY A 273 1.76 5.60 -23.06
C GLY A 273 0.36 5.15 -23.45
N PHE A 274 -0.61 5.25 -22.53
CA PHE A 274 -2.02 4.94 -22.84
C PHE A 274 -2.62 5.87 -23.89
N SER A 275 -2.33 7.16 -23.86
CA SER A 275 -2.77 8.10 -24.91
C SER A 275 -2.11 7.79 -26.25
N ARG A 276 -0.81 7.44 -26.24
CA ARG A 276 -0.10 7.05 -27.47
C ARG A 276 -0.69 5.80 -28.10
N LEU A 277 -1.00 4.78 -27.30
CA LEU A 277 -1.65 3.55 -27.77
C LEU A 277 -2.90 3.82 -28.64
N GLU A 278 -3.67 4.87 -28.34
CA GLU A 278 -4.88 5.23 -29.10
C GLU A 278 -4.59 6.00 -30.40
N THR A 279 -3.37 6.52 -30.55
CA THR A 279 -2.91 7.32 -31.70
C THR A 279 -1.83 6.64 -32.53
N THR A 280 -1.27 5.53 -32.06
CA THR A 280 -0.19 4.81 -32.74
C THR A 280 -0.73 4.20 -34.03
N PRO A 281 -0.10 4.45 -35.19
CA PRO A 281 -0.40 3.73 -36.42
C PRO A 281 -0.33 2.21 -36.22
N ASP A 282 -1.14 1.46 -36.96
CA ASP A 282 -1.19 -0.02 -36.88
C ASP A 282 -1.67 -0.62 -35.55
N VAL A 283 -2.08 0.22 -34.60
CA VAL A 283 -2.78 -0.21 -33.38
C VAL A 283 -4.25 0.18 -33.45
N ASN A 284 -5.09 -0.80 -33.74
CA ASN A 284 -6.51 -0.57 -33.97
C ASN A 284 -7.34 -1.13 -32.82
N ARG A 285 -8.19 -0.30 -32.21
CA ARG A 285 -9.12 -0.79 -31.19
C ARG A 285 -10.24 -1.61 -31.84
N VAL A 286 -10.20 -2.93 -31.68
CA VAL A 286 -11.18 -3.86 -32.26
C VAL A 286 -12.33 -4.16 -31.31
N ARG A 287 -12.16 -3.95 -30.01
CA ARG A 287 -13.24 -4.08 -29.03
C ARG A 287 -13.14 -3.06 -27.90
N SER A 288 -14.29 -2.59 -27.45
CA SER A 288 -14.41 -1.77 -26.25
C SER A 288 -15.69 -2.14 -25.50
N SER A 289 -15.58 -2.27 -24.20
CA SER A 289 -16.67 -2.49 -23.25
C SER A 289 -16.32 -1.81 -21.94
N ASP A 290 -17.29 -1.69 -21.02
CA ASP A 290 -17.02 -1.15 -19.69
C ASP A 290 -15.92 -1.96 -19.00
N GLY A 291 -14.77 -1.34 -18.73
CA GLY A 291 -13.69 -2.02 -18.02
C GLY A 291 -12.71 -2.83 -18.89
N PHE A 292 -12.93 -2.98 -20.20
CA PHE A 292 -12.08 -3.77 -21.09
C PHE A 292 -12.00 -3.20 -22.51
N ARG A 293 -10.77 -3.08 -23.04
CA ARG A 293 -10.46 -2.66 -24.40
C ARG A 293 -9.49 -3.66 -25.02
N LEU A 294 -9.78 -4.08 -26.25
CA LEU A 294 -8.91 -4.95 -27.03
C LEU A 294 -8.37 -4.17 -28.23
N TYR A 295 -7.06 -4.16 -28.37
CA TYR A 295 -6.36 -3.57 -29.49
C TYR A 295 -5.77 -4.69 -30.35
N TYR A 296 -5.85 -4.50 -31.66
CA TYR A 296 -5.19 -5.32 -32.67
C TYR A 296 -3.96 -4.55 -33.13
N VAL A 297 -2.80 -5.10 -32.79
CA VAL A 297 -1.50 -4.57 -33.17
C VAL A 297 -1.06 -5.34 -34.39
N ARG A 298 -1.04 -4.69 -35.55
CA ARG A 298 -0.60 -5.30 -36.81
C ARG A 298 0.93 -5.27 -36.87
N ALA A 299 1.53 -6.36 -37.36
CA ALA A 299 2.92 -6.33 -37.79
C ALA A 299 3.03 -5.64 -39.16
N THR A 300 3.99 -4.74 -39.32
CA THR A 300 4.29 -4.18 -40.64
C THR A 300 4.99 -5.23 -41.49
N ASP A 301 4.33 -5.65 -42.59
CA ASP A 301 4.95 -6.51 -43.58
C ASP A 301 6.11 -5.76 -44.25
N PRO A 302 7.31 -6.35 -44.38
CA PRO A 302 8.47 -5.69 -44.98
C PRO A 302 8.36 -5.45 -46.50
N GLU A 303 7.20 -5.65 -47.12
CA GLU A 303 6.99 -5.53 -48.57
C GLU A 303 6.28 -4.24 -49.03
N ASP A 304 5.87 -3.36 -48.10
CA ASP A 304 5.07 -2.16 -48.41
C ASP A 304 5.85 -0.81 -48.37
N ASP A 305 7.18 -0.85 -48.53
CA ASP A 305 8.06 0.34 -48.70
C ASP A 305 8.63 0.48 -50.13
#